data_AF-A0A259LX28-F1
#
_entry.id   AF-A0A259LX28-F1
#
_cell.length_a   1.000
_cell.length_b   1.000
_cell.length_c   1.000
_cell.angle_alpha   90.00
_cell.angle_beta   90.00
_cell.angle_gamma   90.00
#
_symmetry.space_group_name_H-M   'P 1'
#
loop_
_entity.id
_entity.type
_entity.pdbx_description
1 polymer ?
#
loop_
_entity_poly.entity_id
_entity_poly.type
_entity_poly.pdbx_seq_one_letter_code
_entity_poly.pdbx_strand_id
1 'polypeptide(L)'
;MDLMNSFWSALEVMSQRHSALVLLITIISAIAAAIGFIFLGQFSKSFQLFRNVYAGTERSRAWLVYQTLFGIAAQMRVFEKNQRLTFFKRARMRIEHEIFDPRPVRSWPPLDEDGNTVRIKSYTRQARLAEKKKHKERLAAWRKRMSAIYTPGKQTIEVDDAGDVTGLMETISRYLIVVRTVDREIQRRGSDELKFICPIRISQGFVSPQHLLSGLLVKFNEKWQKILNKFNSDTEDFAELGLPNSNAFARDFRQLQMFIYNCWLMWGPSIPICSSNCGLSAGTYISLQYGYGDENNSIEIVGERTFLSGKLNRLAQGYEGVMAINARVEGRLQLSKLTDSKFMGNQLPEFIRQSWTGLQDERPVLHLTETQPTDLLQSSIVGVENPVGDLQAARADTVSSYFSSYLWVIFVLLKEERSAWYPVSSILQSPLKRTSANPWKDFLPFFEHGNIADAETCNFCKDQLAQKAVMGIVHLVEKSLQGRDAAFPLRFAYACASDDPGCFNGLEFPSFSGGQSIQKRMKEFLGREAEKSSIAKRLVEDQVIVFDSYGGGQHMHPHSSCFLPQHIKKHYDTFSQSEATG
;
A
#
# COMPACT_ATOMS: atom_id res chain seq x y z
N MET A 1 -23.36 -88.77 -4.40
CA MET A 1 -23.92 -87.46 -4.00
C MET A 1 -22.87 -86.55 -3.36
N ASP A 2 -21.98 -87.05 -2.51
CA ASP A 2 -20.95 -86.22 -1.83
C ASP A 2 -19.93 -85.54 -2.75
N LEU A 3 -19.58 -86.19 -3.86
CA LEU A 3 -18.67 -85.62 -4.87
C LEU A 3 -19.32 -84.44 -5.62
N MET A 4 -20.64 -84.47 -5.75
CA MET A 4 -21.41 -83.40 -6.41
C MET A 4 -21.59 -82.21 -5.45
N ASN A 5 -21.87 -82.47 -4.17
CA ASN A 5 -21.95 -81.41 -3.16
C ASN A 5 -20.59 -80.71 -2.92
N SER A 6 -19.49 -81.47 -2.95
CA SER A 6 -18.13 -80.89 -2.86
C SER A 6 -17.78 -80.04 -4.09
N PHE A 7 -18.22 -80.45 -5.28
CA PHE A 7 -18.04 -79.68 -6.52
C PHE A 7 -18.84 -78.37 -6.50
N TRP A 8 -20.10 -78.40 -6.05
CA TRP A 8 -20.92 -77.19 -5.92
C TRP A 8 -20.40 -76.22 -4.85
N SER A 9 -19.92 -76.73 -3.71
CA SER A 9 -19.28 -75.90 -2.67
C SER A 9 -17.98 -75.26 -3.17
N ALA A 10 -17.15 -75.99 -3.94
CA ALA A 10 -15.94 -75.44 -4.55
C ALA A 10 -16.25 -74.37 -5.62
N LEU A 11 -17.31 -74.56 -6.40
CA LEU A 11 -17.82 -73.57 -7.37
C LEU A 11 -18.36 -72.31 -6.68
N GLU A 12 -19.04 -72.45 -5.54
CA GLU A 12 -19.57 -71.34 -4.76
C GLU A 12 -18.45 -70.51 -4.11
N VAL A 13 -17.41 -71.17 -3.57
CA VAL A 13 -16.19 -70.50 -3.08
C VAL A 13 -15.40 -69.84 -4.21
N MET A 14 -15.33 -70.44 -5.40
CA MET A 14 -14.73 -69.81 -6.58
C MET A 14 -15.54 -68.61 -7.07
N SER A 15 -16.87 -68.69 -7.09
CA SER A 15 -17.76 -67.59 -7.46
C SER A 15 -17.66 -66.41 -6.47
N GLN A 16 -17.61 -66.69 -5.17
CA GLN A 16 -17.38 -65.67 -4.14
C GLN A 16 -15.99 -65.02 -4.26
N ARG A 17 -14.94 -65.80 -4.57
CA ARG A 17 -13.59 -65.27 -4.83
C ARG A 17 -13.53 -64.42 -6.11
N HIS A 18 -14.23 -64.84 -7.17
CA HIS A 18 -14.30 -64.10 -8.43
C HIS A 18 -15.11 -62.80 -8.27
N SER A 19 -16.20 -62.83 -7.50
CA SER A 19 -17.00 -61.65 -7.16
C SER A 19 -16.21 -60.65 -6.29
N ALA A 20 -15.47 -61.15 -5.29
CA ALA A 20 -14.58 -60.32 -4.47
C ALA A 20 -13.44 -59.69 -5.30
N LEU A 21 -12.87 -60.43 -6.26
CA LEU A 21 -11.82 -59.93 -7.14
C LEU A 21 -12.34 -58.88 -8.15
N VAL A 22 -13.54 -59.09 -8.71
CA VAL A 22 -14.21 -58.11 -9.58
C VAL A 22 -14.60 -56.85 -8.80
N LEU A 23 -15.08 -56.99 -7.56
CA LEU A 23 -15.36 -55.86 -6.68
C LEU A 23 -14.08 -55.07 -6.36
N LEU A 24 -12.98 -55.75 -6.04
CA LEU A 24 -11.68 -55.13 -5.80
C LEU A 24 -11.17 -54.38 -7.03
N ILE A 25 -11.24 -54.97 -8.22
CA ILE A 25 -10.85 -54.33 -9.49
C ILE A 25 -11.72 -53.11 -9.77
N THR A 26 -13.03 -53.21 -9.54
CA THR A 26 -13.98 -52.11 -9.75
C THR A 26 -13.70 -50.95 -8.79
N ILE A 27 -13.41 -51.25 -7.51
CA ILE A 27 -13.01 -50.27 -6.51
C ILE A 27 -11.68 -49.61 -6.91
N ILE A 28 -10.68 -50.38 -7.34
CA ILE A 28 -9.39 -49.86 -7.81
C ILE A 28 -9.57 -48.94 -9.02
N SER A 29 -10.36 -49.34 -10.02
CA SER A 29 -10.66 -48.53 -11.20
C SER A 29 -11.45 -47.27 -10.85
N ALA A 30 -12.42 -47.34 -9.95
CA ALA A 30 -13.17 -46.18 -9.46
C ALA A 30 -12.26 -45.20 -8.71
N ILE A 31 -11.36 -45.70 -7.85
CA ILE A 31 -10.36 -44.89 -7.15
C ILE A 31 -9.40 -44.25 -8.16
N ALA A 32 -8.92 -44.99 -9.16
CA ALA A 32 -8.03 -44.46 -10.20
C ALA A 32 -8.72 -43.39 -11.06
N ALA A 33 -10.00 -43.58 -11.41
CA ALA A 33 -10.81 -42.60 -12.13
C ALA A 33 -11.07 -41.34 -11.30
N ALA A 34 -11.43 -41.48 -10.01
CA ALA A 34 -11.62 -40.36 -9.10
C ALA A 34 -10.32 -39.57 -8.90
N ILE A 35 -9.19 -40.26 -8.78
CA ILE A 35 -7.85 -39.67 -8.72
C ILE A 35 -7.53 -38.89 -10.00
N GLY A 36 -7.79 -39.47 -11.16
CA GLY A 36 -7.61 -38.82 -12.46
C GLY A 36 -8.45 -37.56 -12.59
N PHE A 37 -9.70 -37.60 -12.11
CA PHE A 37 -10.60 -36.46 -12.11
C PHE A 37 -10.14 -35.32 -11.19
N ILE A 38 -9.65 -35.63 -9.99
CA ILE A 38 -9.09 -34.62 -9.06
C ILE A 38 -7.87 -33.94 -9.70
N PHE A 39 -6.94 -34.71 -10.26
CA PHE A 39 -5.77 -34.14 -10.93
C PHE A 39 -6.17 -33.29 -12.14
N LEU A 40 -7.10 -33.77 -12.97
CA LEU A 40 -7.60 -33.02 -14.14
C LEU A 40 -8.25 -31.70 -13.71
N GLY A 41 -8.99 -31.69 -12.60
CA GLY A 41 -9.56 -30.48 -12.01
C GLY A 41 -8.48 -29.47 -11.59
N GLN A 42 -7.47 -29.92 -10.84
CA GLN A 42 -6.34 -29.06 -10.41
C GLN A 42 -5.49 -28.58 -11.59
N PHE A 43 -5.30 -29.44 -12.60
CA PHE A 43 -4.61 -29.10 -13.84
C PHE A 43 -5.36 -28.04 -14.64
N SER A 44 -6.67 -28.21 -14.82
CA SER A 44 -7.52 -27.25 -15.52
C SER A 44 -7.53 -25.89 -14.83
N LYS A 45 -7.67 -25.85 -13.50
CA LYS A 45 -7.52 -24.63 -12.70
C LYS A 45 -6.15 -23.96 -12.96
N SER A 46 -5.08 -24.73 -12.84
CA SER A 46 -3.71 -24.21 -13.05
C SER A 46 -3.52 -23.68 -14.48
N PHE A 47 -4.09 -24.34 -15.48
CA PHE A 47 -4.03 -23.91 -16.88
C PHE A 47 -4.76 -22.58 -17.10
N GLN A 48 -5.97 -22.44 -16.56
CA GLN A 48 -6.73 -21.19 -16.61
C GLN A 48 -5.99 -20.06 -15.89
N LEU A 49 -5.40 -20.35 -14.73
CA LEU A 49 -4.60 -19.40 -13.96
C LEU A 49 -3.45 -18.83 -14.81
N PHE A 50 -2.57 -19.67 -15.36
CA PHE A 50 -1.45 -19.22 -16.21
C PHE A 50 -1.93 -18.43 -17.43
N ARG A 51 -2.95 -18.93 -18.12
CA ARG A 51 -3.46 -18.31 -19.35
C ARG A 51 -4.02 -16.91 -19.09
N ASN A 52 -4.78 -16.75 -18.01
CA ASN A 52 -5.49 -15.51 -17.71
C ASN A 52 -4.57 -14.46 -17.08
N VAL A 53 -3.62 -14.86 -16.22
CA VAL A 53 -2.61 -13.94 -15.67
C VAL A 53 -1.75 -13.35 -16.79
N TYR A 54 -1.29 -14.20 -17.72
CA TYR A 54 -0.42 -13.78 -18.82
C TYR A 54 -1.17 -13.42 -20.11
N ALA A 55 -2.48 -13.18 -20.04
CA ALA A 55 -3.29 -12.83 -21.21
C ALA A 55 -2.68 -11.66 -21.99
N GLY A 56 -2.65 -11.78 -23.32
CA GLY A 56 -2.03 -10.79 -24.22
C GLY A 56 -0.50 -10.91 -24.37
N THR A 57 0.17 -11.79 -23.61
CA THR A 57 1.61 -12.03 -23.74
C THR A 57 1.90 -13.37 -24.41
N GLU A 58 3.11 -13.55 -24.94
CA GLU A 58 3.54 -14.86 -25.51
C GLU A 58 3.44 -16.01 -24.49
N ARG A 59 3.49 -15.71 -23.19
CA ARG A 59 3.43 -16.71 -22.10
C ARG A 59 2.05 -17.35 -21.97
N SER A 60 0.99 -16.71 -22.47
CA SER A 60 -0.37 -17.29 -22.49
C SER A 60 -0.57 -18.37 -23.56
N ARG A 61 0.40 -18.62 -24.45
CA ARG A 61 0.30 -19.66 -25.48
C ARG A 61 0.09 -21.02 -24.84
N ALA A 62 -0.98 -21.70 -25.23
CA ALA A 62 -1.41 -22.98 -24.63
C ALA A 62 -0.28 -24.00 -24.50
N TRP A 63 0.53 -24.18 -25.55
CA TRP A 63 1.67 -25.10 -25.54
C TRP A 63 2.71 -24.77 -24.45
N LEU A 64 3.03 -23.49 -24.23
CA LEU A 64 3.97 -23.09 -23.19
C LEU A 64 3.40 -23.33 -21.79
N VAL A 65 2.10 -23.06 -21.60
CA VAL A 65 1.41 -23.36 -20.34
C VAL A 65 1.42 -24.87 -20.08
N TYR A 66 1.08 -25.70 -21.08
CA TYR A 66 1.17 -27.16 -20.97
C TYR A 66 2.59 -27.59 -20.59
N GLN A 67 3.61 -27.08 -21.28
CA GLN A 67 5.02 -27.41 -20.99
C GLN A 67 5.37 -27.07 -19.53
N THR A 68 4.96 -25.91 -19.02
CA THR A 68 5.20 -25.52 -17.63
C THR A 68 4.48 -26.46 -16.67
N LEU A 69 3.18 -26.72 -16.86
CA LEU A 69 2.40 -27.57 -15.97
C LEU A 69 2.86 -29.03 -15.97
N PHE A 70 3.25 -29.59 -17.12
CA PHE A 70 3.86 -30.91 -17.19
C PHE A 70 5.23 -30.94 -16.52
N GLY A 71 6.01 -29.87 -16.62
CA GLY A 71 7.27 -29.72 -15.88
C GLY A 71 7.07 -29.78 -14.37
N ILE A 72 6.07 -29.04 -13.86
CA ILE A 72 5.65 -29.10 -12.45
C ILE A 72 5.24 -30.53 -12.09
N ALA A 73 4.42 -31.17 -12.93
CA ALA A 73 3.92 -32.51 -12.66
C ALA A 73 5.03 -33.58 -12.62
N ALA A 74 5.98 -33.51 -13.55
CA ALA A 74 7.10 -34.44 -13.65
C ALA A 74 8.07 -34.28 -12.47
N GLN A 75 8.40 -33.04 -12.10
CA GLN A 75 9.34 -32.76 -11.02
C GLN A 75 8.85 -33.28 -9.65
N MET A 76 7.53 -33.34 -9.46
CA MET A 76 6.92 -33.65 -8.18
C MET A 76 6.49 -35.10 -7.99
N ARG A 77 6.63 -35.96 -9.00
CA ARG A 77 6.03 -37.30 -8.97
C ARG A 77 4.54 -37.22 -8.56
N VAL A 78 3.75 -36.39 -9.24
CA VAL A 78 2.31 -36.12 -8.92
C VAL A 78 1.45 -37.40 -8.84
N PHE A 79 1.97 -38.56 -9.20
CA PHE A 79 1.32 -39.84 -8.94
C PHE A 79 1.31 -40.27 -7.46
N GLU A 80 2.04 -39.60 -6.57
CA GLU A 80 1.97 -39.80 -5.11
C GLU A 80 0.76 -39.07 -4.49
N LYS A 81 -0.06 -39.79 -3.72
CA LYS A 81 -1.41 -39.36 -3.25
C LYS A 81 -1.41 -38.00 -2.52
N ASN A 82 -0.41 -37.73 -1.68
CA ASN A 82 -0.33 -36.49 -0.89
C ASN A 82 0.09 -35.26 -1.72
N GLN A 83 0.80 -35.47 -2.84
CA GLN A 83 1.31 -34.35 -3.65
C GLN A 83 0.27 -33.78 -4.64
N ARG A 84 -0.75 -34.56 -5.00
CA ARG A 84 -1.81 -34.18 -5.95
C ARG A 84 -2.63 -32.97 -5.49
N LEU A 85 -2.93 -32.91 -4.20
CA LEU A 85 -3.72 -31.83 -3.61
C LEU A 85 -2.96 -30.49 -3.58
N THR A 86 -1.65 -30.52 -3.80
CA THR A 86 -0.80 -29.31 -3.79
C THR A 86 -0.50 -28.77 -5.20
N PHE A 87 -1.00 -29.41 -6.27
CA PHE A 87 -0.63 -29.05 -7.64
C PHE A 87 -0.98 -27.60 -7.98
N PHE A 88 -2.21 -27.15 -7.69
CA PHE A 88 -2.61 -25.76 -7.91
C PHE A 88 -1.84 -24.78 -7.02
N LYS A 89 -1.58 -25.14 -5.76
CA LYS A 89 -0.75 -24.34 -4.85
C LYS A 89 0.64 -24.09 -5.43
N ARG A 90 1.24 -25.10 -6.06
CA ARG A 90 2.55 -24.99 -6.70
C ARG A 90 2.51 -24.24 -8.01
N ALA A 91 1.45 -24.39 -8.80
CA ALA A 91 1.22 -23.55 -9.97
C ALA A 91 1.12 -22.06 -9.57
N ARG A 92 0.46 -21.75 -8.44
CA ARG A 92 0.43 -20.41 -7.86
C ARG A 92 1.82 -19.94 -7.42
N MET A 93 2.54 -20.71 -6.60
CA MET A 93 3.91 -20.38 -6.19
C MET A 93 4.81 -20.09 -7.38
N ARG A 94 4.64 -20.87 -8.46
CA ARG A 94 5.39 -20.65 -9.70
C ARG A 94 5.08 -19.29 -10.32
N ILE A 95 3.81 -18.93 -10.46
CA ILE A 95 3.43 -17.63 -11.01
C ILE A 95 3.90 -16.50 -10.10
N GLU A 96 3.74 -16.63 -8.78
CA GLU A 96 4.20 -15.63 -7.81
C GLU A 96 5.71 -15.35 -7.98
N HIS A 97 6.54 -16.39 -8.11
CA HIS A 97 7.96 -16.23 -8.43
C HIS A 97 8.20 -15.66 -9.83
N GLU A 98 7.42 -16.04 -10.84
CA GLU A 98 7.56 -15.51 -12.21
C GLU A 98 7.08 -14.07 -12.38
N ILE A 99 6.31 -13.53 -11.44
CA ILE A 99 5.97 -12.09 -11.40
C ILE A 99 7.24 -11.28 -11.14
N PHE A 100 8.10 -11.73 -10.22
CA PHE A 100 9.33 -11.02 -9.80
C PHE A 100 10.61 -11.48 -10.52
N ASP A 101 10.72 -12.74 -10.94
CA ASP A 101 11.81 -13.28 -11.79
C ASP A 101 11.20 -13.80 -13.11
N PRO A 102 10.81 -12.89 -14.03
CA PRO A 102 10.15 -13.23 -15.28
C PRO A 102 10.98 -14.18 -16.13
N ARG A 103 10.30 -15.13 -16.81
CA ARG A 103 10.95 -15.99 -17.81
C ARG A 103 11.75 -15.15 -18.82
N PRO A 104 13.06 -15.41 -19.01
CA PRO A 104 13.87 -14.69 -19.97
C PRO A 104 13.24 -14.76 -21.36
N VAL A 105 13.05 -13.61 -22.00
CA VAL A 105 12.59 -13.50 -23.39
C VAL A 105 13.81 -13.24 -24.26
N ARG A 106 13.84 -13.85 -25.45
CA ARG A 106 14.90 -13.59 -26.41
C ARG A 106 14.53 -12.34 -27.21
N SER A 107 15.27 -11.25 -27.03
CA SER A 107 15.21 -10.08 -27.89
C SER A 107 16.31 -10.12 -28.95
N TRP A 108 16.00 -9.64 -30.15
CA TRP A 108 16.99 -9.33 -31.18
C TRP A 108 16.56 -8.06 -31.93
N PRO A 109 17.33 -6.96 -31.88
CA PRO A 109 18.63 -6.79 -31.20
C PRO A 109 18.53 -7.03 -29.68
N PRO A 110 19.63 -7.41 -28.99
CA PRO A 110 19.61 -7.52 -27.54
C PRO A 110 19.33 -6.15 -26.92
N LEU A 111 18.67 -6.18 -25.77
CA LEU A 111 18.42 -4.99 -24.98
C LEU A 111 19.51 -4.88 -23.89
N ASP A 112 19.88 -3.67 -23.51
CA ASP A 112 20.65 -3.42 -22.29
C ASP A 112 19.75 -3.53 -21.04
N GLU A 113 20.32 -3.21 -19.88
CA GLU A 113 19.62 -3.29 -18.58
C GLU A 113 18.43 -2.33 -18.52
N ASP A 114 18.49 -1.20 -19.24
CA ASP A 114 17.43 -0.20 -19.34
C ASP A 114 16.38 -0.55 -20.41
N GLY A 115 16.50 -1.71 -21.06
CA GLY A 115 15.59 -2.12 -22.12
C GLY A 115 15.83 -1.42 -23.46
N ASN A 116 16.92 -0.66 -23.62
CA ASN A 116 17.28 -0.01 -24.87
C ASN A 116 17.99 -0.98 -25.80
N THR A 117 17.74 -0.85 -27.10
CA THR A 117 18.44 -1.68 -28.09
C THR A 117 19.93 -1.41 -28.07
N VAL A 118 20.74 -2.43 -27.75
CA VAL A 118 22.19 -2.32 -27.77
C VAL A 118 22.65 -2.01 -29.19
N ARG A 119 23.41 -0.93 -29.35
CA ARG A 119 24.04 -0.59 -30.64
C ARG A 119 25.07 -1.64 -31.02
N ILE A 120 24.66 -2.61 -31.84
CA ILE A 120 25.57 -3.59 -32.42
C ILE A 120 26.20 -2.99 -33.68
N LYS A 121 27.54 -2.89 -33.72
CA LYS A 121 28.32 -2.37 -34.86
C LYS A 121 28.07 -3.13 -36.19
N SER A 122 27.63 -4.38 -36.14
CA SER A 122 27.25 -5.17 -37.31
C SER A 122 26.32 -6.34 -36.93
N TYR A 123 25.17 -6.47 -37.61
CA TYR A 123 24.20 -7.57 -37.43
C TYR A 123 24.67 -8.90 -38.01
N THR A 124 25.81 -9.42 -37.55
CA THR A 124 26.40 -10.66 -38.07
C THR A 124 25.66 -11.90 -37.58
N ARG A 125 25.74 -12.98 -38.38
CA ARG A 125 25.26 -14.32 -37.99
C ARG A 125 25.91 -14.79 -36.68
N GLN A 126 27.18 -14.45 -36.45
CA GLN A 126 27.90 -14.78 -35.22
C GLN A 126 27.29 -14.10 -34.00
N ALA A 127 26.95 -12.81 -34.09
CA ALA A 127 26.29 -12.09 -33.00
C ALA A 127 24.91 -12.70 -32.66
N ARG A 128 24.13 -13.10 -33.68
CA ARG A 128 22.84 -13.81 -33.50
C ARG A 128 23.00 -15.16 -32.79
N LEU A 129 24.05 -15.91 -33.12
CA LEU A 129 24.35 -17.21 -32.51
C LEU A 129 24.84 -17.06 -31.07
N ALA A 130 25.70 -16.08 -30.81
CA ALA A 130 26.16 -15.75 -29.47
C ALA A 130 25.00 -15.35 -28.56
N GLU A 131 24.08 -14.51 -29.03
CA GLU A 131 22.89 -14.14 -28.26
C GLU A 131 21.95 -15.33 -28.04
N LYS A 132 21.77 -16.20 -29.04
CA LYS A 132 21.02 -17.45 -28.86
C LYS A 132 21.63 -18.33 -27.76
N LYS A 133 22.98 -18.41 -27.69
CA LYS A 133 23.70 -19.16 -26.65
C LYS A 133 23.47 -18.52 -25.27
N LYS A 134 23.69 -17.21 -25.13
CA LYS A 134 23.45 -16.46 -23.89
C LYS A 134 22.00 -16.61 -23.40
N HIS A 135 21.02 -16.49 -24.29
CA HIS A 135 19.61 -16.70 -23.95
C HIS A 135 19.34 -18.12 -23.43
N LYS A 136 19.92 -19.15 -24.06
CA LYS A 136 19.79 -20.54 -23.57
C LYS A 136 20.38 -20.72 -22.17
N GLU A 137 21.54 -20.12 -21.90
CA GLU A 137 22.19 -20.14 -20.59
C GLU A 137 21.33 -19.43 -19.53
N ARG A 138 20.83 -18.22 -19.84
CA ARG A 138 19.88 -17.48 -18.98
C ARG A 138 18.63 -18.31 -18.69
N LEU A 139 18.02 -18.92 -19.70
CA LEU A 139 16.84 -19.76 -19.55
C LEU A 139 17.11 -21.02 -18.73
N ALA A 140 18.28 -21.65 -18.88
CA ALA A 140 18.67 -22.81 -18.08
C ALA A 140 18.88 -22.45 -16.61
N ALA A 141 19.57 -21.33 -16.32
CA ALA A 141 19.76 -20.81 -14.98
C ALA A 141 18.42 -20.47 -14.31
N TRP A 142 17.54 -19.77 -15.04
CA TRP A 142 16.20 -19.45 -14.58
C TRP A 142 15.36 -20.71 -14.29
N ARG A 143 15.39 -21.72 -15.16
CA ARG A 143 14.71 -23.00 -14.92
C ARG A 143 15.21 -23.69 -13.65
N LYS A 144 16.52 -23.63 -13.40
CA LYS A 144 17.15 -24.18 -12.18
C LYS A 144 16.71 -23.44 -10.92
N ARG A 145 16.62 -22.10 -10.96
CA ARG A 145 16.10 -21.31 -9.83
C ARG A 145 14.64 -21.64 -9.57
N MET A 146 13.84 -21.61 -10.63
CA MET A 146 12.41 -21.84 -10.51
C MET A 146 12.01 -23.29 -10.22
N SER A 147 12.90 -24.26 -10.43
CA SER A 147 12.69 -25.63 -9.95
C SER A 147 13.04 -25.75 -8.46
N ALA A 148 13.98 -24.94 -7.97
CA ALA A 148 14.40 -24.92 -6.58
C ALA A 148 13.32 -24.40 -5.61
N ILE A 149 12.35 -23.61 -6.09
CA ILE A 149 11.23 -23.07 -5.28
C ILE A 149 10.39 -24.17 -4.62
N TYR A 150 10.41 -25.39 -5.16
CA TYR A 150 9.69 -26.53 -4.59
C TYR A 150 10.48 -27.26 -3.49
N THR A 151 11.69 -26.80 -3.20
CA THR A 151 12.52 -27.30 -2.11
C THR A 151 12.15 -26.54 -0.83
N PRO A 152 11.92 -27.24 0.31
CA PRO A 152 11.70 -26.58 1.59
C PRO A 152 12.79 -25.53 1.88
N GLY A 153 12.40 -24.36 2.38
CA GLY A 153 13.30 -23.26 2.70
C GLY A 153 13.75 -22.39 1.51
N LYS A 154 13.35 -22.70 0.27
CA LYS A 154 13.67 -21.89 -0.93
C LYS A 154 12.44 -21.23 -1.56
N GLN A 155 11.39 -21.06 -0.75
CA GLN A 155 10.07 -20.64 -1.21
C GLN A 155 9.88 -19.11 -1.14
N THR A 156 10.75 -18.40 -0.43
CA THR A 156 10.74 -16.93 -0.34
C THR A 156 11.09 -16.31 -1.68
N ILE A 157 10.34 -15.28 -2.07
CA ILE A 157 10.61 -14.43 -3.22
C ILE A 157 11.54 -13.32 -2.74
N GLU A 158 12.71 -13.21 -3.37
CA GLU A 158 13.66 -12.12 -3.09
C GLU A 158 13.36 -10.96 -4.04
N VAL A 159 13.25 -9.77 -3.47
CA VAL A 159 13.03 -8.49 -4.16
C VAL A 159 14.06 -7.50 -3.66
N ASP A 160 14.52 -6.60 -4.53
CA ASP A 160 15.56 -5.66 -4.16
C ASP A 160 14.95 -4.54 -3.30
N ASP A 161 13.92 -3.86 -3.79
CA ASP A 161 13.29 -2.74 -3.08
C ASP A 161 11.74 -2.67 -3.20
N ALA A 162 11.13 -1.72 -2.49
CA ALA A 162 9.68 -1.52 -2.48
C ALA A 162 9.13 -1.01 -3.83
N GLY A 163 9.96 -0.31 -4.61
CA GLY A 163 9.63 0.18 -5.94
C GLY A 163 9.39 -0.95 -6.93
N ASP A 164 10.18 -2.03 -6.85
CA ASP A 164 9.95 -3.25 -7.67
C ASP A 164 8.57 -3.87 -7.42
N VAL A 165 8.11 -3.87 -6.16
CA VAL A 165 6.78 -4.36 -5.80
C VAL A 165 5.69 -3.45 -6.38
N THR A 166 5.84 -2.14 -6.18
CA THR A 166 4.90 -1.12 -6.66
C THR A 166 4.81 -1.12 -8.19
N GLY A 167 5.94 -1.27 -8.90
CA GLY A 167 6.02 -1.36 -10.36
C GLY A 167 5.27 -2.56 -10.95
N LEU A 168 5.04 -3.61 -10.15
CA LEU A 168 4.33 -4.83 -10.54
C LEU A 168 2.85 -4.85 -10.13
N MET A 169 2.31 -3.75 -9.60
CA MET A 169 0.96 -3.66 -9.04
C MET A 169 -0.14 -4.19 -9.97
N GLU A 170 -0.13 -3.85 -11.26
CA GLU A 170 -1.14 -4.33 -12.21
C GLU A 170 -1.08 -5.85 -12.38
N THR A 171 0.13 -6.42 -12.41
CA THR A 171 0.34 -7.87 -12.55
C THR A 171 -0.09 -8.59 -11.28
N ILE A 172 0.23 -8.04 -10.11
CA ILE A 172 -0.19 -8.54 -8.79
C ILE A 172 -1.71 -8.54 -8.68
N SER A 173 -2.37 -7.43 -9.01
CA SER A 173 -3.85 -7.30 -8.98
C SER A 173 -4.50 -8.29 -9.93
N ARG A 174 -4.01 -8.38 -11.18
CA ARG A 174 -4.48 -9.37 -12.14
C ARG A 174 -4.33 -10.80 -11.62
N TYR A 175 -3.19 -11.14 -11.00
CA TYR A 175 -2.97 -12.44 -10.40
C TYR A 175 -4.03 -12.77 -9.34
N LEU A 176 -4.25 -11.89 -8.37
CA LEU A 176 -5.21 -12.13 -7.29
C LEU A 176 -6.66 -12.21 -7.80
N ILE A 177 -7.03 -11.39 -8.78
CA ILE A 177 -8.34 -11.47 -9.46
C ILE A 177 -8.52 -12.83 -10.15
N VAL A 178 -7.50 -13.31 -10.87
CA VAL A 178 -7.56 -14.61 -11.54
C VAL A 178 -7.63 -15.75 -10.53
N VAL A 179 -6.86 -15.69 -9.43
CA VAL A 179 -6.94 -16.69 -8.35
C VAL A 179 -8.36 -16.76 -7.79
N ARG A 180 -8.98 -15.61 -7.52
CA ARG A 180 -10.36 -15.52 -7.03
C ARG A 180 -11.37 -16.17 -7.98
N THR A 181 -11.21 -15.97 -9.29
CA THR A 181 -12.15 -16.46 -10.30
C THR A 181 -11.99 -17.94 -10.61
N VAL A 182 -10.76 -18.45 -10.56
CA VAL A 182 -10.44 -19.85 -10.91
C VAL A 182 -10.64 -20.81 -9.75
N ASP A 183 -10.49 -20.35 -8.50
CA ASP A 183 -10.65 -21.21 -7.33
C ASP A 183 -11.91 -20.92 -6.52
N ARG A 184 -12.96 -21.72 -6.77
CA ARG A 184 -14.24 -21.65 -6.05
C ARG A 184 -14.10 -21.80 -4.54
N GLU A 185 -13.07 -22.50 -4.04
CA GLU A 185 -12.86 -22.64 -2.60
C GLU A 185 -12.43 -21.31 -1.98
N ILE A 186 -11.47 -20.62 -2.60
CA ILE A 186 -11.06 -19.27 -2.22
C ILE A 186 -12.27 -18.32 -2.34
N GLN A 187 -13.06 -18.43 -3.41
CA GLN A 187 -14.29 -17.65 -3.57
C GLN A 187 -15.28 -17.85 -2.40
N ARG A 188 -15.39 -19.05 -1.84
CA ARG A 188 -16.25 -19.36 -0.69
C ARG A 188 -15.63 -18.92 0.64
N ARG A 189 -14.31 -19.09 0.81
CA ARG A 189 -13.58 -18.73 2.04
C ARG A 189 -13.44 -17.22 2.23
N GLY A 190 -13.58 -16.44 1.16
CA GLY A 190 -13.56 -14.98 1.20
C GLY A 190 -12.23 -14.38 0.74
N SER A 191 -12.09 -13.07 0.90
CA SER A 191 -10.88 -12.34 0.49
C SER A 191 -9.64 -12.70 1.33
N ASP A 192 -9.82 -13.33 2.49
CA ASP A 192 -8.79 -13.76 3.45
C ASP A 192 -7.72 -14.67 2.81
N GLU A 193 -8.07 -15.41 1.76
CA GLU A 193 -7.18 -16.34 1.04
C GLU A 193 -6.58 -15.71 -0.23
N LEU A 194 -6.95 -14.47 -0.56
CA LEU A 194 -6.45 -13.70 -1.73
C LEU A 194 -5.16 -12.95 -1.41
N LYS A 195 -4.14 -13.72 -1.11
CA LYS A 195 -2.78 -13.26 -0.81
C LYS A 195 -1.76 -14.21 -1.40
N PHE A 196 -0.51 -13.76 -1.46
CA PHE A 196 0.61 -14.58 -1.92
C PHE A 196 0.80 -15.77 -0.99
N ILE A 197 1.09 -16.94 -1.57
CA ILE A 197 1.47 -18.13 -0.81
C ILE A 197 2.91 -17.99 -0.33
N CYS A 198 3.80 -17.60 -1.25
CA CYS A 198 5.20 -17.39 -0.95
C CYS A 198 5.41 -16.06 -0.20
N PRO A 199 6.21 -16.05 0.88
CA PRO A 199 6.64 -14.79 1.47
C PRO A 199 7.52 -14.01 0.50
N ILE A 200 7.46 -12.70 0.61
CA ILE A 200 8.34 -11.76 -0.09
C ILE A 200 9.32 -11.22 0.93
N ARG A 201 10.62 -11.26 0.60
CA ARG A 201 11.69 -10.59 1.31
C ARG A 201 12.20 -9.46 0.44
N ILE A 202 12.09 -8.24 0.95
CA ILE A 202 12.62 -7.04 0.32
C ILE A 202 13.94 -6.71 1.02
N SER A 203 15.01 -6.66 0.22
CA SER A 203 16.39 -6.64 0.72
C SER A 203 16.78 -5.29 1.31
N GLN A 204 16.26 -4.20 0.76
CA GLN A 204 16.54 -2.83 1.16
C GLN A 204 15.30 -1.94 1.09
N GLY A 205 15.33 -0.85 1.85
CA GLY A 205 14.23 0.10 1.98
C GLY A 205 14.31 0.81 3.32
N PHE A 206 13.38 1.74 3.53
CA PHE A 206 13.27 2.53 4.74
C PHE A 206 11.93 2.28 5.39
N VAL A 207 11.95 1.95 6.68
CA VAL A 207 10.74 1.94 7.50
C VAL A 207 10.56 3.31 8.16
N SER A 208 9.38 3.89 7.99
CA SER A 208 8.94 5.14 8.62
C SER A 208 7.67 4.87 9.43
N PRO A 209 7.55 5.32 10.70
CA PRO A 209 6.34 5.17 11.50
C PRO A 209 5.25 6.19 11.11
N GLN A 210 4.98 6.25 9.81
CA GLN A 210 3.92 7.01 9.20
C GLN A 210 3.03 6.06 8.40
N HIS A 211 1.80 6.48 8.13
CA HIS A 211 0.87 5.74 7.30
C HIS A 211 0.62 6.49 6.00
N LEU A 212 0.85 5.81 4.88
CA LEU A 212 0.73 6.36 3.54
C LEU A 212 -0.75 6.53 3.15
N LEU A 213 -1.19 7.77 2.92
CA LEU A 213 -2.55 8.05 2.44
C LEU A 213 -2.65 7.83 0.93
N SER A 214 -3.86 7.55 0.46
CA SER A 214 -4.14 7.46 -0.97
C SER A 214 -3.96 8.83 -1.66
N GLY A 215 -3.14 8.85 -2.73
CA GLY A 215 -2.90 10.04 -3.54
C GLY A 215 -3.85 10.18 -4.71
N LEU A 216 -4.10 11.41 -5.21
CA LEU A 216 -5.03 11.64 -6.32
C LEU A 216 -4.63 10.90 -7.61
N LEU A 217 -3.32 10.71 -7.79
CA LEU A 217 -2.74 10.02 -8.93
C LEU A 217 -2.08 8.72 -8.49
N VAL A 218 -2.67 7.58 -8.84
CA VAL A 218 -1.94 6.30 -8.94
C VAL A 218 -1.19 6.22 -10.27
N LYS A 219 -1.86 6.72 -11.31
CA LYS A 219 -1.39 6.78 -12.68
C LYS A 219 -1.88 8.10 -13.28
N PHE A 220 -0.99 8.82 -13.94
CA PHE A 220 -1.23 10.17 -14.48
C PHE A 220 -2.49 10.28 -15.37
N ASN A 221 -2.96 9.18 -15.97
CA ASN A 221 -3.96 9.21 -17.04
C ASN A 221 -5.38 8.69 -16.68
N GLU A 222 -5.62 8.09 -15.51
CA GLU A 222 -6.90 7.38 -15.29
C GLU A 222 -8.02 8.27 -14.71
N LYS A 223 -7.68 9.37 -14.02
CA LYS A 223 -8.67 10.20 -13.29
C LYS A 223 -8.55 11.71 -13.52
N TRP A 224 -7.66 12.17 -14.40
CA TRP A 224 -7.28 13.58 -14.51
C TRP A 224 -8.46 14.53 -14.78
N GLN A 225 -9.35 14.17 -15.72
CA GLN A 225 -10.51 15.00 -16.03
C GLN A 225 -11.45 15.18 -14.82
N LYS A 226 -11.65 14.12 -14.02
CA LYS A 226 -12.50 14.18 -12.83
C LYS A 226 -11.88 15.10 -11.77
N ILE A 227 -10.57 14.99 -11.59
CA ILE A 227 -9.79 15.84 -10.66
C ILE A 227 -9.88 17.30 -11.10
N LEU A 228 -9.66 17.61 -12.38
CA LEU A 228 -9.72 18.98 -12.91
C LEU A 228 -11.13 19.58 -12.80
N ASN A 229 -12.17 18.82 -13.16
CA ASN A 229 -13.55 19.28 -13.05
C ASN A 229 -13.91 19.59 -11.58
N LYS A 230 -13.49 18.71 -10.66
CA LYS A 230 -13.73 18.93 -9.24
C LYS A 230 -12.94 20.10 -8.68
N PHE A 231 -11.67 20.25 -9.08
CA PHE A 231 -10.86 21.42 -8.76
C PHE A 231 -11.57 22.72 -9.16
N ASN A 232 -12.05 22.82 -10.40
CA ASN A 232 -12.75 24.01 -10.87
C ASN A 232 -14.00 24.31 -10.02
N SER A 233 -14.84 23.30 -9.77
CA SER A 233 -16.04 23.46 -8.94
C SER A 233 -15.72 23.86 -7.49
N ASP A 234 -14.65 23.33 -6.91
CA ASP A 234 -14.24 23.68 -5.55
C ASP A 234 -13.62 25.07 -5.43
N THR A 235 -13.28 25.72 -6.55
CA THR A 235 -12.80 27.12 -6.55
C THR A 235 -13.91 28.17 -6.64
N GLU A 236 -15.15 27.77 -6.92
CA GLU A 236 -16.28 28.70 -7.17
C GLU A 236 -16.92 29.26 -5.90
N ASP A 237 -16.69 28.64 -4.73
CA ASP A 237 -17.28 29.02 -3.45
C ASP A 237 -16.47 30.10 -2.68
N PHE A 238 -15.60 30.83 -3.37
CA PHE A 238 -14.71 31.84 -2.79
C PHE A 238 -15.44 32.95 -2.01
N ALA A 239 -16.71 33.23 -2.32
CA ALA A 239 -17.52 34.23 -1.63
C ALA A 239 -17.68 33.91 -0.13
N GLU A 240 -17.60 32.63 0.24
CA GLU A 240 -17.77 32.15 1.61
C GLU A 240 -16.67 32.68 2.55
N LEU A 241 -15.48 32.97 2.01
CA LEU A 241 -14.31 33.46 2.74
C LEU A 241 -14.51 34.87 3.31
N GLY A 242 -15.44 35.67 2.77
CA GLY A 242 -15.72 37.03 3.30
C GLY A 242 -14.56 38.02 3.20
N LEU A 243 -13.65 37.86 2.24
CA LEU A 243 -12.47 38.73 2.05
C LEU A 243 -12.84 40.06 1.34
N PRO A 244 -12.34 41.24 1.82
CA PRO A 244 -12.92 42.55 1.48
C PRO A 244 -12.48 43.24 0.17
N ASN A 245 -11.55 42.74 -0.64
CA ASN A 245 -11.19 43.38 -1.92
C ASN A 245 -11.75 42.57 -3.08
N SER A 246 -12.80 43.11 -3.74
CA SER A 246 -13.35 42.74 -5.06
C SER A 246 -13.09 41.28 -5.48
N ASN A 247 -14.11 40.40 -5.43
CA ASN A 247 -14.18 38.98 -5.86
C ASN A 247 -12.92 38.26 -6.42
N ALA A 248 -12.14 38.89 -7.30
CA ALA A 248 -10.81 38.48 -7.75
C ALA A 248 -9.84 38.05 -6.63
N PHE A 249 -9.59 38.81 -5.55
CA PHE A 249 -8.63 38.35 -4.53
C PHE A 249 -9.13 37.12 -3.77
N ALA A 250 -10.41 37.11 -3.38
CA ALA A 250 -11.03 35.95 -2.73
C ALA A 250 -10.96 34.71 -3.63
N ARG A 251 -11.22 34.87 -4.93
CA ARG A 251 -11.09 33.83 -5.93
C ARG A 251 -9.64 33.35 -6.07
N ASP A 252 -8.66 34.26 -6.17
CA ASP A 252 -7.24 33.91 -6.24
C ASP A 252 -6.79 33.12 -5.01
N PHE A 253 -7.19 33.57 -3.82
CA PHE A 253 -6.90 32.90 -2.56
C PHE A 253 -7.48 31.50 -2.55
N ARG A 254 -8.76 31.36 -2.94
CA ARG A 254 -9.44 30.07 -2.98
C ARG A 254 -8.80 29.12 -4.00
N GLN A 255 -8.43 29.65 -5.17
CA GLN A 255 -7.72 28.90 -6.19
C GLN A 255 -6.35 28.43 -5.70
N LEU A 256 -5.58 29.29 -5.03
CA LEU A 256 -4.30 28.93 -4.44
C LEU A 256 -4.46 27.86 -3.35
N GLN A 257 -5.42 28.02 -2.45
CA GLN A 257 -5.72 27.05 -1.40
C GLN A 257 -6.04 25.68 -1.99
N MET A 258 -6.98 25.61 -2.94
CA MET A 258 -7.35 24.35 -3.59
C MET A 258 -6.21 23.77 -4.42
N PHE A 259 -5.37 24.62 -5.01
CA PHE A 259 -4.20 24.19 -5.77
C PHE A 259 -3.20 23.49 -4.83
N ILE A 260 -2.82 24.14 -3.73
CA ILE A 260 -1.86 23.56 -2.79
C ILE A 260 -2.42 22.29 -2.13
N TYR A 261 -3.71 22.25 -1.79
CA TYR A 261 -4.36 21.04 -1.27
C TYR A 261 -4.29 19.87 -2.27
N ASN A 262 -4.62 20.10 -3.55
CA ASN A 262 -4.52 19.04 -4.55
C ASN A 262 -3.08 18.64 -4.83
N CYS A 263 -2.12 19.57 -4.81
CA CYS A 263 -0.70 19.24 -4.94
C CYS A 263 -0.17 18.41 -3.77
N TRP A 264 -0.58 18.73 -2.53
CA TRP A 264 -0.25 17.95 -1.34
C TRP A 264 -0.83 16.54 -1.43
N LEU A 265 -2.08 16.40 -1.89
CA LEU A 265 -2.73 15.10 -2.04
C LEU A 265 -2.30 14.34 -3.31
N MET A 266 -1.55 14.96 -4.23
CA MET A 266 -1.34 14.43 -5.58
C MET A 266 -0.72 13.03 -5.58
N TRP A 267 0.31 12.82 -4.76
CA TRP A 267 1.07 11.57 -4.70
C TRP A 267 0.81 10.75 -3.42
N GLY A 268 -0.07 11.23 -2.54
CA GLY A 268 -0.48 10.53 -1.32
C GLY A 268 0.47 10.80 -0.16
N PRO A 269 0.18 11.80 0.69
CA PRO A 269 1.04 12.16 1.80
C PRO A 269 0.95 11.13 2.93
N SER A 270 2.04 10.96 3.68
CA SER A 270 2.01 10.12 4.88
C SER A 270 1.61 10.88 6.14
N ILE A 271 0.83 10.25 7.02
CA ILE A 271 0.42 10.81 8.31
C ILE A 271 1.16 10.15 9.47
N PRO A 272 1.51 10.89 10.54
CA PRO A 272 2.12 10.29 11.72
C PRO A 272 1.16 9.36 12.44
N ILE A 273 1.69 8.26 12.98
CA ILE A 273 0.92 7.33 13.82
C ILE A 273 0.77 7.92 15.21
N CYS A 274 -0.48 8.12 15.64
CA CYS A 274 -0.78 8.62 16.98
C CYS A 274 -0.53 7.53 18.02
N SER A 275 -0.28 7.94 19.26
CA SER A 275 -0.17 6.97 20.35
C SER A 275 -1.43 6.12 20.51
N SER A 276 -1.26 4.92 21.07
CA SER A 276 -2.37 3.98 21.35
C SER A 276 -3.53 4.55 22.18
N ASN A 277 -3.34 5.67 22.88
CA ASN A 277 -4.40 6.39 23.60
C ASN A 277 -5.38 7.15 22.68
N CYS A 278 -4.99 7.39 21.42
CA CYS A 278 -5.87 7.97 20.42
C CYS A 278 -6.90 6.92 19.96
N GLY A 279 -8.19 7.18 20.19
CA GLY A 279 -9.27 6.24 19.83
C GLY A 279 -9.31 5.84 18.36
N LEU A 280 -8.83 6.69 17.45
CA LEU A 280 -8.74 6.38 16.01
C LEU A 280 -7.52 5.54 15.64
N SER A 281 -6.44 5.64 16.42
CA SER A 281 -5.23 4.83 16.26
C SER A 281 -5.27 3.55 17.10
N ALA A 282 -6.23 3.41 18.01
CA ALA A 282 -6.40 2.22 18.82
C ALA A 282 -6.65 0.98 17.94
N GLY A 283 -5.97 -0.11 18.27
CA GLY A 283 -6.04 -1.36 17.52
C GLY A 283 -4.88 -2.28 17.86
N THR A 284 -5.07 -3.58 17.65
CA THR A 284 -4.04 -4.61 17.84
C THR A 284 -2.96 -4.54 16.75
N TYR A 285 -3.31 -4.02 15.58
CA TYR A 285 -2.41 -3.88 14.44
C TYR A 285 -2.00 -2.43 14.21
N ILE A 286 -0.88 -2.22 13.53
CA ILE A 286 -0.45 -0.93 12.97
C ILE A 286 0.02 -1.11 11.53
N SER A 287 -0.10 -0.05 10.73
CA SER A 287 0.49 0.06 9.38
C SER A 287 1.64 1.07 9.44
N LEU A 288 2.81 0.68 8.93
CA LEU A 288 3.96 1.56 8.75
C LEU A 288 4.26 1.69 7.25
N GLN A 289 4.82 2.81 6.85
CA GLN A 289 5.33 3.03 5.51
C GLN A 289 6.68 2.32 5.35
N TYR A 290 6.83 1.59 4.24
CA TYR A 290 8.09 1.01 3.81
C TYR A 290 8.42 1.47 2.39
N GLY A 291 9.38 2.38 2.26
CA GLY A 291 9.68 3.10 1.02
C GLY A 291 11.12 2.97 0.54
N TYR A 292 11.36 3.35 -0.71
CA TYR A 292 12.70 3.39 -1.30
C TYR A 292 12.81 4.49 -2.35
N GLY A 293 13.82 5.35 -2.21
CA GLY A 293 14.03 6.51 -3.09
C GLY A 293 13.01 7.61 -2.81
N ASP A 294 11.77 7.42 -3.25
CA ASP A 294 10.67 8.39 -3.12
C ASP A 294 9.44 7.74 -2.48
N GLU A 295 8.66 8.55 -1.77
CA GLU A 295 7.42 8.14 -1.09
C GLU A 295 6.43 7.44 -2.03
N ASN A 296 6.35 7.83 -3.30
CA ASN A 296 5.45 7.19 -4.27
C ASN A 296 5.81 5.72 -4.59
N ASN A 297 7.04 5.30 -4.29
CA ASN A 297 7.48 3.91 -4.42
C ASN A 297 7.21 3.07 -3.16
N SER A 298 6.55 3.64 -2.15
CA SER A 298 6.34 2.98 -0.87
C SER A 298 5.19 1.97 -0.92
N ILE A 299 5.36 0.91 -0.15
CA ILE A 299 4.30 -0.02 0.22
C ILE A 299 3.99 0.12 1.71
N GLU A 300 2.92 -0.52 2.16
CA GLU A 300 2.61 -0.59 3.59
C GLU A 300 3.06 -1.93 4.18
N ILE A 301 3.61 -1.88 5.40
CA ILE A 301 3.88 -3.06 6.20
C ILE A 301 2.94 -3.09 7.39
N VAL A 302 2.28 -4.22 7.61
CA VAL A 302 1.21 -4.37 8.59
C VAL A 302 1.49 -5.56 9.49
N GLY A 303 1.29 -5.36 10.78
CA GLY A 303 1.52 -6.41 11.77
C GLY A 303 1.00 -6.01 13.15
N GLU A 304 1.05 -6.96 14.09
CA GLU A 304 0.71 -6.68 15.47
C GLU A 304 1.57 -5.53 16.03
N ARG A 305 0.92 -4.61 16.73
CA ARG A 305 1.52 -3.40 17.28
C ARG A 305 2.72 -3.73 18.17
N THR A 306 2.58 -4.68 19.08
CA THR A 306 3.65 -5.09 20.00
C THR A 306 4.87 -5.64 19.26
N PHE A 307 4.64 -6.44 18.21
CA PHE A 307 5.70 -6.98 17.35
C PHE A 307 6.43 -5.86 16.61
N LEU A 308 5.69 -5.01 15.90
CA LEU A 308 6.28 -3.93 15.09
C LEU A 308 6.96 -2.87 15.94
N SER A 309 6.33 -2.42 17.03
CA SER A 309 6.95 -1.45 17.95
C SER A 309 8.22 -2.01 18.58
N GLY A 310 8.23 -3.29 18.99
CA GLY A 310 9.42 -3.93 19.54
C GLY A 310 10.56 -4.12 18.51
N LYS A 311 10.25 -4.28 17.23
CA LYS A 311 11.24 -4.34 16.15
C LYS A 311 11.76 -2.94 15.82
N LEU A 312 10.87 -1.98 15.63
CA LEU A 312 11.23 -0.60 15.29
C LEU A 312 12.06 0.08 16.38
N ASN A 313 11.70 -0.09 17.65
CA ASN A 313 12.47 0.46 18.78
C ASN A 313 13.89 -0.12 18.87
N ARG A 314 14.09 -1.38 18.47
CA ARG A 314 15.42 -1.99 18.39
C ARG A 314 16.23 -1.42 17.23
N LEU A 315 15.59 -1.22 16.07
CA LEU A 315 16.26 -0.63 14.91
C LEU A 315 16.59 0.85 15.11
N ALA A 316 15.80 1.57 15.88
CA ALA A 316 16.03 2.98 16.20
C ALA A 316 17.22 3.22 17.15
N GLN A 317 17.76 2.18 17.79
CA GLN A 317 18.90 2.34 18.71
C GLN A 317 20.12 2.89 17.96
N GLY A 318 20.56 4.09 18.33
CA GLY A 318 21.69 4.78 17.69
C GLY A 318 21.29 5.69 16.53
N TYR A 319 20.00 5.80 16.20
CA TYR A 319 19.48 6.79 15.26
C TYR A 319 18.75 7.90 16.03
N GLU A 320 19.21 9.14 15.88
CA GLU A 320 18.57 10.32 16.46
C GLU A 320 18.21 11.32 15.36
N GLY A 321 17.05 11.95 15.49
CA GLY A 321 16.65 13.06 14.61
C GLY A 321 16.27 12.66 13.18
N VAL A 322 16.10 11.37 12.87
CA VAL A 322 15.58 10.86 11.60
C VAL A 322 14.08 10.56 11.70
N MET A 323 13.37 10.45 10.58
CA MET A 323 11.98 9.95 10.55
C MET A 323 11.85 8.60 9.84
N ALA A 324 12.90 8.12 9.18
CA ALA A 324 12.94 6.81 8.56
C ALA A 324 14.30 6.15 8.75
N ILE A 325 14.33 4.81 8.81
CA ILE A 325 15.57 4.04 9.00
C ILE A 325 15.64 2.89 8.01
N ASN A 326 16.86 2.54 7.58
CA ASN A 326 17.07 1.42 6.67
C ASN A 326 16.68 0.10 7.33
N ALA A 327 15.88 -0.67 6.63
CA ALA A 327 15.44 -1.98 7.06
C ALA A 327 15.34 -2.94 5.88
N ARG A 328 15.39 -4.23 6.19
CA ARG A 328 14.87 -5.30 5.33
C ARG A 328 13.56 -5.78 5.93
N VAL A 329 12.63 -6.17 5.07
CA VAL A 329 11.34 -6.67 5.51
C VAL A 329 11.00 -7.99 4.84
N GLU A 330 10.39 -8.91 5.59
CA GLU A 330 9.83 -10.14 5.07
C GLU A 330 8.37 -10.23 5.49
N GLY A 331 7.49 -10.70 4.60
CA GLY A 331 6.08 -10.91 4.94
C GLY A 331 5.27 -11.42 3.75
N ARG A 332 3.95 -11.37 3.87
CA ARG A 332 3.04 -11.86 2.82
C ARG A 332 2.32 -10.73 2.12
N LEU A 333 2.38 -10.77 0.79
CA LEU A 333 1.80 -9.75 -0.05
C LEU A 333 0.29 -9.97 -0.22
N GLN A 334 -0.47 -8.91 0.02
CA GLN A 334 -1.90 -8.79 -0.23
C GLN A 334 -2.18 -7.40 -0.81
N LEU A 335 -3.39 -7.19 -1.30
CA LEU A 335 -3.85 -5.86 -1.71
C LEU A 335 -4.76 -5.25 -0.65
N SER A 336 -4.61 -3.95 -0.40
CA SER A 336 -5.31 -3.21 0.65
C SER A 336 -6.83 -3.42 0.62
N LYS A 337 -7.47 -3.41 -0.56
CA LYS A 337 -8.91 -3.65 -0.73
C LYS A 337 -9.34 -5.11 -0.53
N LEU A 338 -8.40 -6.04 -0.62
CA LEU A 338 -8.62 -7.46 -0.38
C LEU A 338 -8.34 -7.82 1.08
N THR A 339 -7.86 -6.88 1.90
CA THR A 339 -7.56 -7.13 3.31
C THR A 339 -8.81 -7.51 4.08
N ASP A 340 -8.65 -8.51 4.93
CA ASP A 340 -9.68 -9.35 5.56
C ASP A 340 -10.75 -8.56 6.36
N SER A 341 -12.00 -9.01 6.26
CA SER A 341 -13.13 -8.56 7.10
C SER A 341 -12.94 -8.77 8.62
N LYS A 342 -12.23 -9.82 9.05
CA LYS A 342 -11.83 -10.12 10.44
C LYS A 342 -10.75 -9.16 10.94
N PHE A 343 -9.81 -8.76 10.07
CA PHE A 343 -8.84 -7.70 10.38
C PHE A 343 -9.53 -6.32 10.40
N MET A 344 -10.48 -6.08 9.49
CA MET A 344 -11.30 -4.86 9.41
C MET A 344 -12.30 -4.70 10.59
N GLY A 345 -12.41 -5.68 11.49
CA GLY A 345 -13.07 -5.53 12.79
C GLY A 345 -12.29 -4.59 13.73
N ASN A 346 -12.49 -4.69 15.05
CA ASN A 346 -11.85 -3.81 16.05
C ASN A 346 -10.32 -3.98 16.19
N GLN A 347 -9.69 -4.77 15.33
CA GLN A 347 -8.25 -5.04 15.36
C GLN A 347 -7.43 -4.03 14.57
N LEU A 348 -7.97 -3.52 13.45
CA LEU A 348 -7.34 -2.44 12.68
C LEU A 348 -7.79 -1.07 13.21
N PRO A 349 -6.84 -0.14 13.38
CA PRO A 349 -7.12 1.27 13.58
C PRO A 349 -8.11 1.84 12.57
N GLU A 350 -9.03 2.69 13.02
CA GLU A 350 -10.07 3.28 12.17
C GLU A 350 -9.48 4.07 11.01
N PHE A 351 -8.37 4.77 11.23
CA PHE A 351 -7.71 5.56 10.19
C PHE A 351 -7.24 4.69 9.01
N ILE A 352 -6.79 3.45 9.27
CA ILE A 352 -6.38 2.49 8.23
C ILE A 352 -7.60 2.00 7.47
N ARG A 353 -8.68 1.65 8.18
CA ARG A 353 -9.96 1.23 7.55
C ARG A 353 -10.50 2.29 6.61
N GLN A 354 -10.40 3.57 6.99
CA GLN A 354 -10.81 4.68 6.15
C GLN A 354 -9.88 4.89 4.94
N SER A 355 -8.59 4.60 5.05
CA SER A 355 -7.61 4.71 3.95
C SER A 355 -7.76 3.59 2.90
N TRP A 356 -8.02 2.35 3.34
CA TRP A 356 -8.09 1.18 2.45
C TRP A 356 -9.45 0.96 1.76
N THR A 357 -10.45 1.79 2.03
CA THR A 357 -11.82 1.61 1.53
C THR A 357 -12.28 2.70 0.56
N GLY A 358 -13.31 2.39 -0.22
CA GLY A 358 -13.93 3.32 -1.16
C GLY A 358 -13.22 3.45 -2.51
N LEU A 359 -13.28 4.66 -3.09
CA LEU A 359 -12.68 5.01 -4.38
C LEU A 359 -11.17 5.33 -4.29
N GLN A 360 -10.64 5.31 -3.06
CA GLN A 360 -9.21 5.33 -2.78
C GLN A 360 -8.53 4.12 -3.43
N ASP A 361 -7.22 4.21 -3.60
CA ASP A 361 -6.50 3.33 -4.49
C ASP A 361 -6.10 2.03 -3.82
N GLU A 362 -6.16 0.94 -4.60
CA GLU A 362 -5.68 -0.36 -4.15
C GLU A 362 -4.16 -0.35 -4.15
N ARG A 363 -3.53 -0.87 -3.09
CA ARG A 363 -2.08 -0.86 -2.91
C ARG A 363 -1.56 -2.20 -2.41
N PRO A 364 -0.29 -2.55 -2.72
CA PRO A 364 0.37 -3.69 -2.12
C PRO A 364 0.62 -3.45 -0.63
N VAL A 365 0.27 -4.43 0.18
CA VAL A 365 0.45 -4.46 1.64
C VAL A 365 1.19 -5.74 2.01
N LEU A 366 2.21 -5.62 2.86
CA LEU A 366 2.99 -6.75 3.35
C LEU A 366 2.61 -7.07 4.79
N HIS A 367 2.05 -8.25 5.04
CA HIS A 367 1.65 -8.70 6.36
C HIS A 367 2.78 -9.47 7.06
N LEU A 368 3.20 -9.01 8.24
CA LEU A 368 4.39 -9.52 8.94
C LEU A 368 4.06 -10.56 10.02
N THR A 369 2.91 -10.47 10.67
CA THR A 369 2.57 -11.33 11.82
C THR A 369 1.65 -12.50 11.45
N GLU A 370 1.46 -12.77 10.16
CA GLU A 370 0.76 -13.98 9.74
C GLU A 370 1.59 -15.24 10.01
N THR A 371 0.90 -16.31 10.41
CA THR A 371 1.52 -17.61 10.63
C THR A 371 1.38 -18.50 9.39
N GLN A 372 2.39 -19.33 9.13
CA GLN A 372 2.34 -20.38 8.10
C GLN A 372 3.02 -21.67 8.57
N PRO A 373 2.65 -22.82 7.96
CA PRO A 373 3.42 -24.05 8.10
C PRO A 373 4.87 -23.86 7.64
N THR A 374 5.81 -24.49 8.35
CA THR A 374 7.25 -24.45 8.02
C THR A 374 7.56 -24.95 6.61
N ASP A 375 6.78 -25.91 6.11
CA ASP A 375 6.79 -26.31 4.70
C ASP A 375 5.45 -25.96 4.07
N LEU A 376 5.46 -25.00 3.14
CA LEU A 376 4.25 -24.56 2.43
C LEU A 376 3.62 -25.68 1.60
N LEU A 377 4.30 -26.79 1.38
CA LEU A 377 3.82 -27.92 0.59
C LEU A 377 3.28 -29.06 1.46
N GLN A 378 3.38 -28.98 2.79
CA GLN A 378 2.75 -29.93 3.70
C GLN A 378 1.31 -29.52 4.01
N SER A 379 0.42 -30.51 4.13
CA SER A 379 -0.95 -30.30 4.60
C SER A 379 -0.95 -29.97 6.08
N SER A 380 -1.85 -29.06 6.50
CA SER A 380 -2.03 -28.50 7.85
C SER A 380 -2.31 -29.50 8.99
N ILE A 381 -2.11 -30.81 8.77
CA ILE A 381 -2.59 -31.87 9.65
C ILE A 381 -1.73 -31.99 10.92
N VAL A 382 -0.43 -31.64 10.87
CA VAL A 382 0.44 -31.54 12.06
C VAL A 382 1.59 -30.59 11.73
N GLY A 383 1.62 -29.37 12.26
CA GLY A 383 2.73 -28.45 12.02
C GLY A 383 2.75 -27.28 13.00
N VAL A 384 3.94 -26.95 13.48
CA VAL A 384 4.20 -25.68 14.18
C VAL A 384 4.04 -24.57 13.13
N GLU A 385 3.05 -23.70 13.31
CA GLU A 385 2.95 -22.49 12.51
C GLU A 385 3.94 -21.46 13.06
N ASN A 386 4.78 -20.91 12.18
CA ASN A 386 5.74 -19.88 12.55
C ASN A 386 5.29 -18.53 11.98
N PRO A 387 5.55 -17.41 12.68
CA PRO A 387 5.38 -16.09 12.08
C PRO A 387 6.27 -15.99 10.85
N VAL A 388 5.66 -15.58 9.75
CA VAL A 388 6.30 -15.54 8.43
C VAL A 388 7.21 -14.33 8.29
N GLY A 389 6.80 -13.20 8.87
CA GLY A 389 7.44 -11.93 8.63
C GLY A 389 8.51 -11.55 9.63
N ASP A 390 9.35 -10.62 9.18
CA ASP A 390 10.41 -10.05 9.98
C ASP A 390 10.71 -8.61 9.55
N LEU A 391 11.28 -7.84 10.45
CA LEU A 391 11.77 -6.49 10.23
C LEU A 391 13.15 -6.39 10.89
N GLN A 392 14.19 -6.24 10.07
CA GLN A 392 15.57 -6.20 10.56
C GLN A 392 16.35 -5.06 9.90
N ALA A 393 17.54 -4.76 10.42
CA ALA A 393 18.42 -3.80 9.77
C ALA A 393 18.80 -4.31 8.37
N ALA A 394 18.87 -3.38 7.42
CA ALA A 394 19.40 -3.67 6.10
C ALA A 394 20.89 -4.09 6.21
N ARG A 395 21.39 -4.81 5.21
CA ARG A 395 22.80 -5.20 5.19
C ARG A 395 23.64 -3.96 4.85
N ALA A 396 24.83 -3.83 5.44
CA ALA A 396 25.69 -2.65 5.27
C ALA A 396 26.04 -2.34 3.81
N ASP A 397 26.09 -3.36 2.95
CA ASP A 397 26.38 -3.27 1.52
C ASP A 397 25.18 -2.82 0.67
N THR A 398 23.98 -2.73 1.24
CA THR A 398 22.72 -2.39 0.55
C THR A 398 22.02 -1.19 1.18
N VAL A 399 22.74 -0.38 1.96
CA VAL A 399 22.15 0.78 2.65
C VAL A 399 22.12 1.98 1.71
N SER A 400 20.94 2.56 1.51
CA SER A 400 20.81 3.89 0.89
C SER A 400 20.85 4.97 1.99
N SER A 401 21.30 6.17 1.65
CA SER A 401 21.19 7.35 2.52
C SER A 401 20.04 8.28 2.12
N TYR A 402 19.25 7.89 1.13
CA TYR A 402 18.24 8.74 0.51
C TYR A 402 16.86 8.08 0.50
N PHE A 403 15.92 8.75 1.16
CA PHE A 403 14.49 8.48 1.06
C PHE A 403 13.71 9.78 1.24
N SER A 404 13.07 10.24 0.17
CA SER A 404 12.22 11.43 0.18
C SER A 404 10.78 11.11 0.57
N SER A 405 10.20 11.98 1.40
CA SER A 405 8.77 11.99 1.70
C SER A 405 8.32 13.42 2.00
N TYR A 406 7.00 13.64 1.90
CA TYR A 406 6.38 14.90 2.27
C TYR A 406 6.57 15.23 3.75
N LEU A 407 7.26 16.33 4.00
CA LEU A 407 7.10 17.10 5.23
C LEU A 407 5.99 18.10 5.01
N TRP A 408 5.04 18.18 5.93
CA TRP A 408 3.86 19.03 5.76
C TRP A 408 3.31 19.57 7.08
N VAL A 409 2.55 20.65 6.98
CA VAL A 409 1.75 21.28 8.05
C VAL A 409 0.41 21.73 7.49
N ILE A 410 -0.68 21.55 8.24
CA ILE A 410 -2.03 21.95 7.85
C ILE A 410 -2.56 23.03 8.79
N PHE A 411 -3.06 24.10 8.18
CA PHE A 411 -3.94 25.07 8.82
C PHE A 411 -5.40 24.82 8.43
N VAL A 412 -6.32 25.13 9.34
CA VAL A 412 -7.75 25.21 9.09
C VAL A 412 -8.14 26.67 9.06
N LEU A 413 -8.84 27.09 8.01
CA LEU A 413 -9.39 28.42 7.89
C LEU A 413 -10.63 28.54 8.78
N LEU A 414 -10.57 29.48 9.72
CA LEU A 414 -11.69 29.84 10.57
C LEU A 414 -12.21 31.23 10.22
N LYS A 415 -13.51 31.43 10.41
CA LYS A 415 -14.18 32.72 10.28
C LYS A 415 -15.01 33.00 11.53
N GLU A 416 -15.06 34.26 11.91
CA GLU A 416 -15.87 34.70 13.04
C GLU A 416 -17.34 34.76 12.66
N GLU A 417 -18.18 34.15 13.48
CA GLU A 417 -19.64 34.20 13.40
C GLU A 417 -20.17 34.26 14.84
N ARG A 418 -20.99 35.27 15.17
CA ARG A 418 -21.57 35.45 16.51
C ARG A 418 -20.53 35.42 17.65
N SER A 419 -19.40 36.11 17.44
CA SER A 419 -18.30 36.22 18.41
C SER A 419 -17.59 34.90 18.74
N ALA A 420 -17.71 33.89 17.89
CA ALA A 420 -16.97 32.64 17.98
C ALA A 420 -16.39 32.27 16.61
N TRP A 421 -15.28 31.52 16.62
CA TRP A 421 -14.56 31.15 15.41
C TRP A 421 -14.93 29.73 14.99
N TYR A 422 -15.35 29.57 13.74
CA TYR A 422 -15.78 28.29 13.18
C TYR A 422 -15.07 28.01 11.86
N PRO A 423 -14.83 26.73 11.51
CA PRO A 423 -14.39 26.37 10.16
C PRO A 423 -15.32 26.96 9.10
N VAL A 424 -14.77 27.55 8.04
CA VAL A 424 -15.54 28.29 7.02
C VAL A 424 -16.71 27.44 6.48
N SER A 425 -16.45 26.20 6.12
CA SER A 425 -17.46 25.27 5.57
C SER A 425 -18.59 24.93 6.55
N SER A 426 -18.41 25.13 7.86
CA SER A 426 -19.40 24.81 8.89
C SER A 426 -20.42 25.91 9.15
N ILE A 427 -20.10 27.17 8.79
CA ILE A 427 -20.96 28.34 9.03
C ILE A 427 -22.19 28.33 8.10
N LEU A 428 -22.06 27.69 6.94
CA LEU A 428 -23.02 27.76 5.83
C LEU A 428 -24.13 26.71 5.89
N GLN A 429 -24.06 25.80 6.85
CA GLN A 429 -25.03 24.73 6.99
C GLN A 429 -26.08 25.13 8.03
N SER A 430 -27.35 25.13 7.61
CA SER A 430 -28.49 25.16 8.54
C SER A 430 -28.23 24.20 9.70
N PRO A 431 -28.63 24.52 10.96
CA PRO A 431 -28.43 23.65 12.11
C PRO A 431 -28.89 22.19 11.88
N LEU A 432 -29.80 21.98 10.93
CA LEU A 432 -30.34 20.68 10.51
C LEU A 432 -29.50 19.92 9.45
N LYS A 433 -28.47 20.54 8.85
CA LYS A 433 -27.64 20.00 7.74
C LYS A 433 -26.13 19.92 8.05
N ARG A 434 -25.71 20.12 9.30
CA ARG A 434 -24.27 20.10 9.73
C ARG A 434 -23.50 18.81 9.37
N THR A 435 -24.19 17.74 8.94
CA THR A 435 -23.59 16.47 8.52
C THR A 435 -22.99 16.48 7.11
N SER A 436 -23.22 17.52 6.29
CA SER A 436 -22.73 17.61 4.91
C SER A 436 -21.49 18.51 4.73
N ALA A 437 -20.80 18.92 5.80
CA ALA A 437 -19.64 19.80 5.68
C ALA A 437 -18.54 19.13 4.85
N ASN A 438 -17.87 19.93 4.00
CA ASN A 438 -16.74 19.51 3.17
C ASN A 438 -15.44 20.00 3.82
N PRO A 439 -14.99 19.38 4.93
CA PRO A 439 -13.92 19.93 5.78
C PRO A 439 -12.57 20.10 5.08
N TRP A 440 -12.32 19.35 3.99
CA TRP A 440 -11.10 19.54 3.20
C TRP A 440 -11.01 20.91 2.54
N LYS A 441 -12.16 21.56 2.31
CA LYS A 441 -12.26 22.92 1.81
C LYS A 441 -11.76 23.96 2.81
N ASP A 442 -11.59 23.62 4.07
CA ASP A 442 -11.04 24.53 5.07
C ASP A 442 -9.52 24.35 5.23
N PHE A 443 -8.91 23.34 4.60
CA PHE A 443 -7.49 23.06 4.74
C PHE A 443 -6.62 23.99 3.89
N LEU A 444 -5.54 24.47 4.48
CA LEU A 444 -4.42 25.12 3.80
C LEU A 444 -3.14 24.38 4.19
N PRO A 445 -2.77 23.32 3.45
CA PRO A 445 -1.51 22.64 3.67
C PRO A 445 -0.34 23.48 3.17
N PHE A 446 0.81 23.37 3.82
CA PHE A 446 2.12 23.69 3.26
C PHE A 446 2.95 22.43 3.32
N PHE A 447 3.77 22.19 2.29
CA PHE A 447 4.60 20.99 2.23
C PHE A 447 5.91 21.23 1.49
N GLU A 448 6.87 20.35 1.76
CA GLU A 448 8.17 20.21 1.10
C GLU A 448 8.49 18.72 0.92
N HIS A 449 9.23 18.39 -0.13
CA HIS A 449 9.84 17.07 -0.27
C HIS A 449 11.19 17.09 0.42
N GLY A 450 11.36 16.28 1.48
CA GLY A 450 12.59 16.22 2.25
C GLY A 450 13.15 14.82 2.32
N ASN A 451 14.47 14.69 2.35
CA ASN A 451 15.10 13.41 2.72
C ASN A 451 14.88 13.18 4.22
N ILE A 452 13.99 12.26 4.57
CA ILE A 452 13.59 12.00 5.96
C ILE A 452 14.44 10.92 6.64
N ALA A 453 15.34 10.30 5.89
CA ALA A 453 16.30 9.32 6.39
C ALA A 453 17.61 9.96 6.92
N ASP A 454 17.85 11.23 6.61
CA ASP A 454 19.02 11.97 7.03
C ASP A 454 18.62 13.09 7.99
N ALA A 455 19.20 13.12 9.20
CA ALA A 455 18.77 14.02 10.25
C ALA A 455 19.05 15.49 9.92
N GLU A 456 20.19 15.80 9.29
CA GLU A 456 20.55 17.18 8.93
C GLU A 456 19.62 17.71 7.85
N THR A 457 19.44 16.94 6.78
CA THR A 457 18.53 17.30 5.68
C THR A 457 17.08 17.41 6.17
N CYS A 458 16.62 16.48 7.01
CA CYS A 458 15.27 16.53 7.58
C CYS A 458 15.06 17.82 8.39
N ASN A 459 16.00 18.19 9.26
CA ASN A 459 15.90 19.43 10.04
C ASN A 459 15.94 20.69 9.15
N PHE A 460 16.82 20.72 8.14
CA PHE A 460 16.86 21.81 7.16
C PHE A 460 15.53 21.96 6.42
N CYS A 461 14.95 20.86 5.92
CA CYS A 461 13.66 20.90 5.22
C CYS A 461 12.51 21.34 6.14
N LYS A 462 12.54 20.99 7.43
CA LYS A 462 11.57 21.51 8.41
C LYS A 462 11.69 23.01 8.64
N ASP A 463 12.91 23.55 8.66
CA ASP A 463 13.13 24.99 8.75
C ASP A 463 12.58 25.72 7.51
N GLN A 464 12.86 25.19 6.32
CA GLN A 464 12.31 25.72 5.06
C GLN A 464 10.78 25.69 5.06
N LEU A 465 10.18 24.58 5.49
CA LEU A 465 8.74 24.43 5.57
C LEU A 465 8.12 25.42 6.56
N ALA A 466 8.71 25.58 7.74
CA ALA A 466 8.23 26.52 8.76
C ALA A 466 8.27 27.96 8.24
N GLN A 467 9.37 28.36 7.60
CA GLN A 467 9.51 29.67 6.97
C GLN A 467 8.48 29.86 5.85
N LYS A 468 8.35 28.88 4.95
CA LYS A 468 7.40 28.91 3.82
C LYS A 468 5.96 29.08 4.30
N ALA A 469 5.56 28.36 5.33
CA ALA A 469 4.21 28.44 5.88
C ALA A 469 3.91 29.82 6.48
N VAL A 470 4.80 30.35 7.32
CA VAL A 470 4.63 31.67 7.94
C VAL A 470 4.65 32.77 6.87
N MET A 471 5.65 32.79 5.99
CA MET A 471 5.78 33.82 4.95
C MET A 471 4.65 33.76 3.92
N GLY A 472 4.15 32.56 3.60
CA GLY A 472 2.97 32.39 2.76
C GLY A 472 1.75 33.08 3.36
N ILE A 473 1.52 32.91 4.67
CA ILE A 473 0.41 33.59 5.37
C ILE A 473 0.64 35.10 5.45
N VAL A 474 1.87 35.56 5.74
CA VAL A 474 2.22 37.00 5.71
C VAL A 474 1.84 37.62 4.37
N HIS A 475 2.22 36.99 3.26
CA HIS A 475 1.93 37.49 1.92
C HIS A 475 0.42 37.54 1.62
N LEU A 476 -0.32 36.51 2.03
CA LEU A 476 -1.78 36.44 1.86
C LEU A 476 -2.48 37.58 2.62
N VAL A 477 -2.05 37.83 3.86
CA VAL A 477 -2.62 38.88 4.71
C VAL A 477 -2.23 40.26 4.19
N GLU A 478 -0.97 40.48 3.82
CA GLU A 478 -0.50 41.73 3.22
C GLU A 478 -1.30 42.10 1.96
N LYS A 479 -1.51 41.15 1.03
CA LYS A 479 -2.30 41.37 -0.20
C LYS A 479 -3.76 41.69 0.10
N SER A 480 -4.32 41.15 1.20
CA SER A 480 -5.69 41.44 1.62
C SER A 480 -5.85 42.82 2.27
N LEU A 481 -4.78 43.41 2.81
CA LEU A 481 -4.82 44.59 3.69
C LEU A 481 -4.47 45.90 2.99
N GLN A 482 -4.96 46.14 1.77
CA GLN A 482 -4.68 47.37 1.01
C GLN A 482 -5.29 48.68 1.59
N GLY A 483 -5.59 48.75 2.89
CA GLY A 483 -6.02 49.93 3.64
C GLY A 483 -5.56 49.87 5.11
N ARG A 484 -5.19 51.01 5.71
CA ARG A 484 -4.46 51.08 7.00
C ARG A 484 -5.18 50.47 8.22
N ASP A 485 -6.51 50.33 8.17
CA ASP A 485 -7.33 49.89 9.32
C ASP A 485 -8.19 48.65 9.04
N ALA A 486 -7.99 47.94 7.92
CA ALA A 486 -8.75 46.72 7.64
C ALA A 486 -8.31 45.57 8.57
N ALA A 487 -9.25 44.89 9.21
CA ALA A 487 -8.99 43.62 9.89
C ALA A 487 -8.99 42.47 8.87
N PHE A 488 -8.10 41.50 9.03
CA PHE A 488 -8.14 40.29 8.21
C PHE A 488 -9.25 39.37 8.75
N PRO A 489 -10.25 38.98 7.94
CA PRO A 489 -11.49 38.37 8.43
C PRO A 489 -11.38 36.88 8.75
N LEU A 490 -10.22 36.26 8.53
CA LEU A 490 -9.99 34.84 8.74
C LEU A 490 -8.91 34.59 9.80
N ARG A 491 -8.92 33.41 10.40
CA ARG A 491 -7.80 32.86 11.16
C ARG A 491 -7.28 31.59 10.53
N PHE A 492 -5.97 31.40 10.61
CA PHE A 492 -5.25 30.18 10.27
C PHE A 492 -5.00 29.42 11.56
N ALA A 493 -5.88 28.49 11.89
CA ALA A 493 -5.73 27.63 13.05
C ALA A 493 -4.83 26.44 12.72
N TYR A 494 -3.70 26.32 13.42
CA TYR A 494 -2.83 25.15 13.30
C TYR A 494 -3.63 23.89 13.67
N ALA A 495 -3.60 22.88 12.79
CA ALA A 495 -4.33 21.64 13.01
C ALA A 495 -3.40 20.47 13.30
N CYS A 496 -2.46 20.18 12.40
CA CYS A 496 -1.49 19.09 12.56
C CYS A 496 -0.32 19.24 11.58
N ALA A 497 0.70 18.41 11.73
CA ALA A 497 1.86 18.33 10.87
C ALA A 497 2.36 16.88 10.71
N SER A 498 3.30 16.66 9.79
CA SER A 498 3.96 15.36 9.57
C SER A 498 4.67 14.78 10.80
N ASP A 499 5.00 15.63 11.79
CA ASP A 499 5.65 15.30 13.06
C ASP A 499 4.81 15.62 14.31
N ASP A 500 3.56 16.05 14.13
CA ASP A 500 2.62 16.31 15.21
C ASP A 500 1.20 15.94 14.76
N PRO A 501 0.59 14.89 15.34
CA PRO A 501 -0.74 14.48 14.92
C PRO A 501 -1.84 15.49 15.26
N GLY A 502 -1.60 16.46 16.15
CA GLY A 502 -2.61 17.43 16.59
C GLY A 502 -3.72 16.84 17.48
N CYS A 503 -3.74 15.52 17.71
CA CYS A 503 -4.80 14.85 18.46
C CYS A 503 -4.65 14.93 19.99
N PHE A 504 -3.63 15.63 20.49
CA PHE A 504 -3.23 15.73 21.91
C PHE A 504 -2.77 14.42 22.58
N ASN A 505 -2.70 13.30 21.83
CA ASN A 505 -2.19 12.03 22.35
C ASN A 505 -0.70 11.82 22.02
N GLY A 506 -0.10 12.69 21.21
CA GLY A 506 1.30 12.58 20.77
C GLY A 506 1.55 11.45 19.75
N LEU A 507 2.81 11.33 19.34
CA LEU A 507 3.29 10.28 18.44
C LEU A 507 3.42 8.94 19.18
N GLU A 508 3.12 7.83 18.50
CA GLU A 508 3.47 6.49 18.99
C GLU A 508 4.99 6.31 19.06
N PHE A 509 5.73 6.94 18.13
CA PHE A 509 7.17 6.82 18.01
C PHE A 509 7.86 8.20 18.04
N PRO A 510 7.99 8.85 19.21
CA PRO A 510 8.56 10.19 19.33
C PRO A 510 10.01 10.31 18.86
N SER A 511 10.81 9.23 18.94
CA SER A 511 12.20 9.21 18.46
C SER A 511 12.31 9.41 16.94
N PHE A 512 11.23 9.18 16.20
CA PHE A 512 11.12 9.38 14.75
C PHE A 512 10.50 10.73 14.40
N SER A 513 10.45 11.67 15.34
CA SER A 513 9.87 12.99 15.08
C SER A 513 10.69 13.78 14.07
N GLY A 514 11.96 13.44 13.79
CA GLY A 514 12.85 14.27 12.99
C GLY A 514 13.33 15.52 13.73
N GLY A 515 13.60 15.40 15.03
CA GLY A 515 14.08 16.51 15.86
C GLY A 515 12.97 17.46 16.33
N GLN A 516 13.27 18.76 16.34
CA GLN A 516 12.35 19.82 16.78
C GLN A 516 11.10 19.87 15.88
N SER A 517 9.92 20.00 16.50
CA SER A 517 8.65 20.00 15.77
C SER A 517 8.51 21.20 14.83
N ILE A 518 7.85 20.98 13.70
CA ILE A 518 7.53 22.04 12.73
C ILE A 518 6.76 23.18 13.42
N GLN A 519 5.80 22.84 14.30
CA GLN A 519 5.02 23.83 15.04
C GLN A 519 5.92 24.77 15.88
N LYS A 520 6.92 24.23 16.59
CA LYS A 520 7.83 25.03 17.41
C LYS A 520 8.72 25.93 16.56
N ARG A 521 9.26 25.41 15.45
CA ARG A 521 10.05 26.19 14.48
C ARG A 521 9.23 27.34 13.89
N MET A 522 7.96 27.12 13.60
CA MET A 522 7.05 28.17 13.13
C MET A 522 6.79 29.25 14.18
N LYS A 523 6.56 28.87 15.45
CA LYS A 523 6.42 29.83 16.56
C LYS A 523 7.67 30.71 16.71
N GLU A 524 8.86 30.10 16.67
CA GLU A 524 10.15 30.81 16.76
C GLU A 524 10.41 31.72 15.55
N PHE A 525 10.10 31.26 14.33
CA PHE A 525 10.24 32.06 13.12
C PHE A 525 9.28 33.25 13.11
N LEU A 526 7.99 33.02 13.42
CA LEU A 526 6.99 34.09 13.49
C LEU A 526 7.36 35.15 14.54
N GLY A 527 7.87 34.75 15.70
CA GLY A 527 8.34 35.69 16.73
C GLY A 527 9.45 36.61 16.20
N ARG A 528 10.47 36.05 15.53
CA ARG A 528 11.56 36.83 14.92
C ARG A 528 11.09 37.74 13.78
N GLU A 529 10.10 37.30 13.00
CA GLU A 529 9.58 38.08 11.88
C GLU A 529 8.65 39.21 12.35
N ALA A 530 7.92 39.01 13.45
CA ALA A 530 7.10 40.04 14.09
C ALA A 530 7.91 41.24 14.62
N GLU A 531 9.21 41.04 14.92
CA GLU A 531 10.12 42.14 15.29
C GLU A 531 10.49 43.02 14.08
N LYS A 532 10.35 42.51 12.85
CA LYS A 532 10.84 43.15 11.61
C LYS A 532 9.72 43.65 10.70
N SER A 533 8.59 42.94 10.68
CA SER A 533 7.46 43.17 9.78
C SER A 533 6.20 43.51 10.56
N SER A 534 5.59 44.66 10.25
CA SER A 534 4.32 45.08 10.84
C SER A 534 3.19 44.11 10.53
N ILE A 535 3.20 43.47 9.35
CA ILE A 535 2.21 42.45 8.98
C ILE A 535 2.40 41.20 9.84
N ALA A 536 3.64 40.71 10.00
CA ALA A 536 3.91 39.55 10.85
C ALA A 536 3.57 39.81 12.31
N LYS A 537 3.81 41.04 12.80
CA LYS A 537 3.39 41.48 14.13
C LYS A 537 1.87 41.38 14.31
N ARG A 538 1.11 41.86 13.32
CA ARG A 538 -0.36 41.71 13.31
C ARG A 538 -0.80 40.26 13.29
N LEU A 539 -0.08 39.35 12.63
CA LEU A 539 -0.45 37.92 12.65
C LEU A 539 -0.51 37.36 14.08
N VAL A 540 0.32 37.87 14.97
CA VAL A 540 0.37 37.51 16.39
C VAL A 540 -0.65 38.32 17.20
N GLU A 541 -0.63 39.65 17.08
CA GLU A 541 -1.47 40.55 17.90
C GLU A 541 -2.96 40.40 17.60
N ASP A 542 -3.33 40.30 16.31
CA ASP A 542 -4.72 40.13 15.87
C ASP A 542 -5.15 38.64 15.94
N GLN A 543 -4.26 37.74 16.39
CA GLN A 543 -4.48 36.29 16.44
C GLN A 543 -4.89 35.71 15.08
N VAL A 544 -4.27 36.18 13.99
CA VAL A 544 -4.53 35.66 12.65
C VAL A 544 -3.94 34.25 12.50
N ILE A 545 -2.73 34.00 13.02
CA ILE A 545 -2.22 32.63 13.17
C ILE A 545 -2.46 32.19 14.61
N VAL A 546 -3.16 31.06 14.79
CA VAL A 546 -3.46 30.52 16.12
C VAL A 546 -2.93 29.10 16.21
N PHE A 547 -1.92 28.90 17.06
CA PHE A 547 -1.31 27.57 17.24
C PHE A 547 -2.09 26.67 18.20
N ASP A 548 -2.81 27.26 19.14
CA ASP A 548 -3.45 26.55 20.25
C ASP A 548 -4.99 26.56 20.13
N SER A 549 -5.52 26.76 18.91
CA SER A 549 -6.97 26.90 18.63
C SER A 549 -7.81 25.70 19.07
N TYR A 550 -7.17 24.53 19.19
CA TYR A 550 -7.80 23.29 19.62
C TYR A 550 -7.38 22.88 21.03
N GLY A 551 -6.51 23.65 21.70
CA GLY A 551 -6.03 23.35 23.05
C GLY A 551 -7.09 23.61 24.11
N GLY A 552 -7.27 22.66 25.05
CA GLY A 552 -8.10 22.85 26.25
C GLY A 552 -9.37 21.99 26.39
N GLY A 553 -9.60 20.99 25.53
CA GLY A 553 -10.76 20.09 25.61
C GLY A 553 -10.42 18.61 25.86
N GLN A 554 -11.41 17.81 26.26
CA GLN A 554 -11.30 16.33 26.30
C GLN A 554 -11.16 15.78 24.88
N HIS A 555 -9.98 15.22 24.58
CA HIS A 555 -9.63 14.29 23.49
C HIS A 555 -10.14 14.59 22.05
N MET A 556 -9.19 14.74 21.11
CA MET A 556 -9.35 14.67 19.64
C MET A 556 -10.24 15.76 19.00
N HIS A 557 -9.65 16.67 18.22
CA HIS A 557 -10.39 17.61 17.38
C HIS A 557 -10.55 17.04 15.95
N PRO A 558 -11.61 17.41 15.19
CA PRO A 558 -11.91 16.77 13.90
C PRO A 558 -10.92 17.08 12.77
N HIS A 559 -9.87 17.88 13.03
CA HIS A 559 -8.88 18.26 12.02
C HIS A 559 -7.47 17.71 12.34
N SER A 560 -7.35 16.82 13.33
CA SER A 560 -6.08 16.14 13.62
C SER A 560 -5.73 15.14 12.50
N SER A 561 -4.46 14.75 12.40
CA SER A 561 -3.96 13.91 11.30
C SER A 561 -4.69 12.56 11.20
N CYS A 562 -5.08 11.99 12.33
CA CYS A 562 -5.83 10.72 12.38
C CYS A 562 -7.25 10.78 11.78
N PHE A 563 -7.83 11.98 11.59
CA PHE A 563 -9.09 12.16 10.86
C PHE A 563 -8.89 12.43 9.36
N LEU A 564 -7.67 12.73 8.91
CA LEU A 564 -7.41 13.04 7.49
C LEU A 564 -7.86 11.93 6.53
N PRO A 565 -7.67 10.62 6.82
CA PRO A 565 -8.18 9.57 5.93
C PRO A 565 -9.69 9.67 5.69
N GLN A 566 -10.47 10.04 6.71
CA GLN A 566 -11.91 10.22 6.57
C GLN A 566 -12.25 11.42 5.68
N HIS A 567 -11.53 12.54 5.84
CA HIS A 567 -11.74 13.75 5.03
C HIS A 567 -11.37 13.52 3.58
N ILE A 568 -10.25 12.84 3.36
CA ILE A 568 -9.78 12.46 2.03
C ILE A 568 -10.79 11.51 1.40
N LYS A 569 -11.23 10.46 2.10
CA LYS A 569 -12.28 9.56 1.61
C LYS A 569 -13.52 10.33 1.16
N LYS A 570 -14.01 11.28 1.96
CA LYS A 570 -15.16 12.13 1.58
C LYS A 570 -14.89 12.95 0.32
N HIS A 571 -13.68 13.51 0.18
CA HIS A 571 -13.28 14.20 -1.04
C HIS A 571 -13.34 13.27 -2.27
N TYR A 572 -12.79 12.06 -2.19
CA TYR A 572 -12.88 11.06 -3.27
C TYR A 572 -14.33 10.68 -3.60
N ASP A 573 -15.17 10.49 -2.58
CA ASP A 573 -16.58 10.10 -2.76
C ASP A 573 -17.36 11.15 -3.59
N THR A 574 -16.90 12.42 -3.62
CA THR A 574 -17.50 13.46 -4.48
C THR A 574 -17.21 13.28 -5.97
N PHE A 575 -16.14 12.56 -6.35
CA PHE A 575 -15.82 12.31 -7.76
C PHE A 575 -16.81 11.37 -8.45
N SER A 576 -17.55 10.55 -7.69
CA SER A 576 -18.61 9.68 -8.24
C SER A 576 -19.95 10.38 -8.38
N GLN A 577 -20.21 11.42 -7.59
CA GLN A 577 -21.48 12.16 -7.65
C GLN A 577 -21.63 12.94 -8.97
N SER A 578 -20.52 13.35 -9.58
CA SER A 578 -20.52 13.97 -10.91
C SER A 578 -20.94 13.04 -12.05
N GLU A 579 -21.04 11.72 -11.83
CA GLU A 579 -21.50 10.74 -12.85
C GLU A 579 -23.02 10.57 -12.87
N ALA A 580 -23.74 10.88 -11.78
CA ALA A 580 -25.19 10.68 -11.68
C ALA A 580 -26.01 11.86 -12.25
N THR A 581 -25.35 12.98 -12.56
CA THR A 581 -25.97 14.22 -13.04
C THR A 581 -25.55 14.59 -14.46
N GLY A 582 -24.83 13.70 -15.17
CA GLY A 582 -24.31 13.90 -16.53
C GLY A 582 -25.07 13.14 -17.59
#